data_AF-A0A4S2N0B2-F1
#
_entry.id   AF-A0A4S2N0B2-F1
#
_cell.length_a   1.000
_cell.length_b   1.000
_cell.length_c   1.000
_cell.angle_alpha   90.00
_cell.angle_beta   90.00
_cell.angle_gamma   90.00
#
_symmetry.space_group_name_H-M   'P 1'
#
loop_
_entity.id
_entity.type
_entity.pdbx_description
1 polymer ?
#
loop_
_entity_poly.entity_id
_entity_poly.type
_entity_poly.pdbx_seq_one_letter_code
_entity_poly.pdbx_strand_id
1 'polypeptide(L)'
;MQAYHKSVKAKAIKKGKASTLKARQDKLSKRNPFRLASRIEELKLSDRPHDQKLVAELEKELAAVKKAREAAGIKDDWDREKRRQEQRMGKGEEQRSRRERRGRGNEGEKVEESDSGESTCSSVRDIPLPPGPLPPLPGEEPPKQDVKTTYESAPVMRDLRKEAAAFVPTAVKRKLAEQQQTQDKKPKPETGDHSENGGHAKATTSSGAGQTFTPALKVNAAPEVDDEELRRFQAEVEEVQDDYR
;
A
#
# COMPACT_ATOMS: atom_id res chain seq x y z
N MET A 1 -34.14 9.91 16.05
CA MET A 1 -32.76 10.47 16.11
C MET A 1 -31.66 9.54 15.56
N GLN A 2 -31.64 8.24 15.85
CA GLN A 2 -30.53 7.35 15.43
C GLN A 2 -30.40 7.15 13.90
N ALA A 3 -31.51 7.08 13.16
CA ALA A 3 -31.50 6.94 11.69
C ALA A 3 -30.83 8.15 10.98
N TYR A 4 -31.06 9.36 11.49
CA TYR A 4 -30.43 10.58 10.97
C TYR A 4 -28.90 10.55 11.14
N HIS A 5 -28.40 10.17 12.31
CA HIS A 5 -26.94 10.05 12.52
C HIS A 5 -26.31 8.98 11.62
N LYS A 6 -27.01 7.85 11.40
CA LYS A 6 -26.55 6.80 10.46
C LYS A 6 -26.47 7.35 9.03
N SER A 7 -27.48 8.09 8.56
CA SER A 7 -27.48 8.65 7.21
C SER A 7 -26.42 9.75 7.02
N VAL A 8 -26.19 10.60 8.02
CA VAL A 8 -25.11 11.60 8.01
C VAL A 8 -23.73 10.92 7.94
N LYS A 9 -23.51 9.86 8.73
CA LYS A 9 -22.26 9.08 8.69
C LYS A 9 -22.07 8.40 7.33
N ALA A 10 -23.13 7.81 6.76
CA ALA A 10 -23.06 7.21 5.43
C ALA A 10 -22.72 8.24 4.34
N LYS A 11 -23.35 9.43 4.38
CA LYS A 11 -23.03 10.56 3.48
C LYS A 11 -21.57 11.01 3.64
N ALA A 12 -21.08 11.12 4.88
CA ALA A 12 -19.69 11.47 5.15
C ALA A 12 -18.71 10.44 4.57
N ILE A 13 -18.97 9.15 4.75
CA ILE A 13 -18.16 8.06 4.18
C ILE A 13 -18.21 8.11 2.65
N LYS A 14 -19.39 8.31 2.05
CA LYS A 14 -19.53 8.42 0.59
C LYS A 14 -18.73 9.60 0.05
N LYS A 15 -18.76 10.76 0.73
CA LYS A 15 -17.97 11.94 0.38
C LYS A 15 -16.46 11.67 0.49
N GLY A 16 -16.01 10.99 1.55
CA GLY A 16 -14.61 10.60 1.73
C GLY A 16 -14.13 9.58 0.68
N LYS A 17 -14.97 8.61 0.31
CA LYS A 17 -14.67 7.68 -0.79
C LYS A 17 -14.62 8.41 -2.13
N ALA A 18 -15.54 9.33 -2.38
CA ALA A 18 -15.54 10.13 -3.60
C ALA A 18 -14.29 11.02 -3.71
N SER A 19 -13.84 11.65 -2.62
CA SER A 19 -12.63 12.49 -2.63
C SER A 19 -11.36 11.67 -2.87
N THR A 20 -11.24 10.50 -2.24
CA THR A 20 -10.11 9.60 -2.45
C THR A 20 -10.08 9.01 -3.87
N LEU A 21 -11.24 8.65 -4.43
CA LEU A 21 -11.35 8.23 -5.82
C LEU A 21 -10.97 9.35 -6.80
N LYS A 22 -11.45 10.58 -6.56
CA LYS A 22 -11.07 11.75 -7.36
C LYS A 22 -9.56 11.99 -7.32
N ALA A 23 -8.95 11.96 -6.12
CA ALA A 23 -7.51 12.10 -5.98
C ALA A 23 -6.73 10.97 -6.69
N ARG A 24 -7.26 9.74 -6.70
CA ARG A 24 -6.67 8.63 -7.45
C ARG A 24 -6.78 8.85 -8.96
N GLN A 25 -7.94 9.30 -9.44
CA GLN A 25 -8.17 9.61 -10.85
C GLN A 25 -7.27 10.75 -11.33
N ASP A 26 -7.13 11.82 -10.54
CA ASP A 26 -6.24 12.95 -10.83
C ASP A 26 -4.76 12.52 -10.87
N LYS A 27 -4.36 11.52 -10.07
CA LYS A 27 -3.02 10.93 -10.13
C LYS A 27 -2.84 10.06 -11.38
N LEU A 28 -3.84 9.25 -11.73
CA LEU A 28 -3.80 8.39 -12.91
C LEU A 28 -3.77 9.21 -14.21
N SER A 29 -4.54 10.29 -14.31
CA SER A 29 -4.57 11.15 -15.50
C SER A 29 -3.21 11.82 -15.78
N LYS A 30 -2.43 12.11 -14.73
CA LYS A 30 -1.07 12.68 -14.84
C LYS A 30 -0.02 11.67 -15.31
N ARG A 31 -0.26 10.35 -15.19
CA ARG A 31 0.71 9.34 -15.63
C ARG A 31 0.80 9.31 -17.15
N ASN A 32 1.95 8.87 -17.68
CA ASN A 32 2.17 8.81 -19.13
C ASN A 32 1.77 7.42 -19.67
N PRO A 33 0.72 7.32 -20.51
CA PRO A 33 0.29 6.05 -21.08
C PRO A 33 1.32 5.42 -22.01
N PHE A 34 2.16 6.23 -22.68
CA PHE A 34 3.22 5.74 -23.58
C PHE A 34 4.26 4.90 -22.84
N ARG A 35 4.70 5.35 -21.65
CA ARG A 35 5.67 4.60 -20.85
C ARG A 35 5.15 3.23 -20.43
N LEU A 36 3.86 3.13 -20.14
CA LEU A 36 3.21 1.86 -19.79
C LEU A 36 3.12 0.95 -21.02
N ALA A 37 2.75 1.50 -22.18
CA ALA A 37 2.69 0.75 -23.43
C ALA A 37 4.06 0.17 -23.83
N SER A 38 5.11 0.98 -23.83
CA SER A 38 6.47 0.50 -24.16
C SER A 38 6.97 -0.56 -23.17
N ARG A 39 6.66 -0.41 -21.87
CA ARG A 39 7.05 -1.42 -20.87
C ARG A 39 6.30 -2.74 -21.07
N ILE A 40 5.02 -2.67 -21.46
CA ILE A 40 4.25 -3.87 -21.82
C ILE A 40 4.87 -4.55 -23.03
N GLU A 41 5.25 -3.81 -24.06
CA GLU A 41 5.89 -4.37 -25.26
C GLU A 41 7.25 -5.01 -24.92
N GLU A 42 8.08 -4.35 -24.12
CA GLU A 42 9.37 -4.89 -23.65
C GLU A 42 9.19 -6.19 -22.85
N LEU A 43 8.21 -6.24 -21.93
CA LEU A 43 7.93 -7.42 -21.10
C LEU A 43 7.26 -8.55 -21.87
N LYS A 44 6.45 -8.22 -22.88
CA LYS A 44 5.90 -9.20 -23.83
C LYS A 44 6.99 -9.78 -24.72
N LEU A 45 8.02 -9.00 -25.05
CA LEU A 45 9.17 -9.47 -25.81
C LEU A 45 10.07 -10.41 -24.98
N SER A 46 10.20 -10.18 -23.67
CA SER A 46 10.99 -11.06 -22.79
C SER A 46 10.31 -12.38 -22.41
N ASP A 47 8.97 -12.45 -22.48
CA ASP A 47 8.09 -13.61 -22.21
C ASP A 47 8.53 -14.50 -21.03
N ARG A 48 8.84 -13.89 -19.89
CA ARG A 48 9.14 -14.63 -18.65
C ARG A 48 7.87 -14.89 -17.85
N PRO A 49 7.76 -15.99 -17.09
CA PRO A 49 6.54 -16.31 -16.34
C PRO A 49 6.19 -15.28 -15.25
N HIS A 50 7.19 -14.62 -14.66
CA HIS A 50 6.95 -13.51 -13.73
C HIS A 50 6.52 -12.22 -14.45
N ASP A 51 6.96 -12.03 -15.70
CA ASP A 51 6.62 -10.86 -16.51
C ASP A 51 5.16 -10.93 -16.97
N GLN A 52 4.60 -12.10 -17.21
CA GLN A 52 3.19 -12.25 -17.61
C GLN A 52 2.21 -11.65 -16.58
N LYS A 53 2.47 -11.84 -15.28
CA LYS A 53 1.67 -11.22 -14.20
C LYS A 53 1.82 -9.70 -14.22
N LEU A 54 3.04 -9.21 -14.37
CA LEU A 54 3.33 -7.78 -14.44
C LEU A 54 2.70 -7.13 -15.67
N VAL A 55 2.71 -7.81 -16.82
CA VAL A 55 2.04 -7.37 -18.05
C VAL A 55 0.55 -7.19 -17.80
N ALA A 56 -0.12 -8.16 -17.18
CA ALA A 56 -1.54 -8.07 -16.87
C ALA A 56 -1.87 -6.91 -15.90
N GLU A 57 -0.97 -6.60 -14.96
CA GLU A 57 -1.11 -5.44 -14.08
C GLU A 57 -0.93 -4.12 -14.82
N LEU A 58 0.09 -4.02 -15.68
CA LEU A 58 0.38 -2.83 -16.48
C LEU A 58 -0.71 -2.57 -17.53
N GLU A 59 -1.32 -3.61 -18.10
CA GLU A 59 -2.46 -3.47 -19.02
C GLU A 59 -3.69 -2.87 -18.30
N LYS A 60 -3.97 -3.33 -17.07
CA LYS A 60 -5.03 -2.74 -16.24
C LYS A 60 -4.71 -1.29 -15.87
N GLU A 61 -3.46 -1.00 -15.54
CA GLU A 61 -3.02 0.36 -15.24
C GLU A 61 -3.14 1.28 -16.47
N LEU A 62 -2.73 0.81 -17.65
CA LEU A 62 -2.86 1.53 -18.91
C LEU A 62 -4.33 1.84 -19.22
N ALA A 63 -5.23 0.88 -19.04
CA ALA A 63 -6.66 1.12 -19.20
C ALA A 63 -7.20 2.15 -18.19
N ALA A 64 -6.76 2.08 -16.92
CA ALA A 64 -7.15 3.03 -15.89
C ALA A 64 -6.61 4.45 -16.15
N VAL A 65 -5.38 4.57 -16.66
CA VAL A 65 -4.78 5.85 -17.06
C VAL A 65 -5.52 6.46 -18.24
N LYS A 66 -5.80 5.68 -19.30
CA LYS A 66 -6.58 6.15 -20.46
C LYS A 66 -7.96 6.65 -20.03
N LYS A 67 -8.69 5.84 -19.24
CA LYS A 67 -10.01 6.23 -18.72
C LYS A 67 -9.95 7.48 -17.83
N ALA A 68 -8.93 7.62 -16.99
CA ALA A 68 -8.74 8.79 -16.15
C ALA A 68 -8.40 10.05 -16.96
N ARG A 69 -7.61 9.92 -18.03
CA ARG A 69 -7.28 11.01 -18.95
C ARG A 69 -8.48 11.46 -19.78
N GLU A 70 -9.23 10.52 -20.33
CA GLU A 70 -10.49 10.79 -21.02
C GLU A 70 -11.47 11.53 -20.12
N ALA A 71 -11.66 11.06 -18.88
CA ALA A 71 -12.52 11.71 -17.91
C ALA A 71 -11.98 13.09 -17.43
N ALA A 72 -10.69 13.35 -17.56
CA ALA A 72 -10.07 14.66 -17.35
C ALA A 72 -10.10 15.55 -18.61
N GLY A 73 -10.62 15.05 -19.74
CA GLY A 73 -10.62 15.76 -21.03
C GLY A 73 -9.24 15.89 -21.67
N ILE A 74 -8.23 15.17 -21.16
CA ILE A 74 -6.88 15.16 -21.71
C ILE A 74 -6.85 14.16 -22.85
N LYS A 75 -6.88 14.65 -24.09
CA LYS A 75 -6.74 13.78 -25.27
C LYS A 75 -5.30 13.28 -25.39
N ASP A 76 -5.14 11.96 -25.39
CA ASP A 76 -3.87 11.30 -25.68
C ASP A 76 -3.52 11.47 -27.16
N ASP A 77 -2.81 12.56 -27.48
CA ASP A 77 -2.30 12.82 -28.82
C ASP A 77 -0.99 12.05 -29.01
N TRP A 78 -1.12 10.78 -29.40
CA TRP A 78 -0.01 9.86 -29.65
C TRP A 78 0.95 10.43 -30.70
N ASP A 79 0.42 11.05 -31.75
CA ASP A 79 1.21 11.65 -32.84
C ASP A 79 2.02 12.84 -32.36
N ARG A 80 1.45 13.69 -31.49
CA ARG A 80 2.16 14.83 -30.92
C ARG A 80 3.30 14.40 -30.00
N GLU A 81 3.08 13.38 -29.18
CA GLU A 81 4.12 12.91 -28.26
C GLU A 81 5.25 12.19 -29.00
N LYS A 82 4.92 11.34 -29.99
CA LYS A 82 5.92 10.72 -30.87
C LYS A 82 6.74 11.78 -31.60
N ARG A 83 6.09 12.80 -32.17
CA ARG A 83 6.77 13.93 -32.82
C ARG A 83 7.69 14.69 -31.86
N ARG A 84 7.28 14.89 -30.60
CA ARG A 84 8.15 15.51 -29.58
C ARG A 84 9.35 14.63 -29.24
N GLN A 85 9.15 13.32 -29.14
CA GLN A 85 10.23 12.38 -28.89
C GLN A 85 11.24 12.36 -30.04
N GLU A 86 10.77 12.25 -31.28
CA GLU A 86 11.59 12.32 -32.48
C GLU A 86 12.35 13.65 -32.56
N GLN A 87 11.69 14.78 -32.30
CA GLN A 87 12.33 16.09 -32.25
C GLN A 87 13.40 16.21 -31.16
N ARG A 88 13.20 15.58 -30.00
CA ARG A 88 14.20 15.56 -28.91
C ARG A 88 15.41 14.70 -29.26
N MET A 89 15.19 13.55 -29.91
CA MET A 89 16.26 12.68 -30.35
C MET A 89 17.07 13.33 -31.49
N GLY A 90 16.40 13.95 -32.46
CA GLY A 90 17.07 14.65 -33.58
C GLY A 90 17.80 15.94 -33.17
N LYS A 91 17.25 16.74 -32.24
CA LYS A 91 17.94 17.95 -31.74
C LYS A 91 19.06 17.65 -30.76
N GLY A 92 19.05 16.50 -30.08
CA GLY A 92 20.08 16.14 -29.10
C GLY A 92 21.47 15.95 -29.72
N GLU A 93 21.53 15.34 -30.91
CA GLU A 93 22.77 15.21 -31.68
C GLU A 93 23.23 16.54 -32.28
N GLU A 94 22.30 17.35 -32.80
CA GLU A 94 22.66 18.67 -33.34
C GLU A 94 23.17 19.61 -32.25
N GLN A 95 22.57 19.59 -31.05
CA GLN A 95 23.03 20.38 -29.91
C GLN A 95 24.34 19.85 -29.32
N ARG A 96 24.54 18.52 -29.26
CA ARG A 96 25.84 17.93 -28.90
C ARG A 96 26.91 18.31 -29.91
N SER A 97 26.63 18.19 -31.20
CA SER A 97 27.55 18.59 -32.27
C SER A 97 27.84 20.10 -32.24
N ARG A 98 26.84 20.96 -31.96
CA ARG A 98 27.05 22.39 -31.75
C ARG A 98 27.90 22.67 -30.51
N ARG A 99 27.70 21.93 -29.42
CA ARG A 99 28.48 22.07 -28.18
C ARG A 99 29.90 21.53 -28.33
N GLU A 100 30.11 20.46 -29.08
CA GLU A 100 31.43 19.94 -29.43
C GLU A 100 32.18 20.86 -30.41
N ARG A 101 31.47 21.43 -31.41
CA ARG A 101 32.04 22.42 -32.33
C ARG A 101 32.35 23.75 -31.65
N ARG A 102 31.55 24.18 -30.66
CA ARG A 102 31.82 25.37 -29.83
C ARG A 102 32.81 25.10 -28.69
N GLY A 103 32.96 23.85 -28.26
CA GLY A 103 33.82 23.43 -27.15
C GLY A 103 35.26 23.14 -27.55
N ARG A 104 35.56 22.97 -28.85
CA ARG A 104 36.93 22.79 -29.37
C ARG A 104 37.64 24.07 -29.82
N GLY A 105 36.99 25.23 -29.67
CA GLY A 105 37.52 26.53 -30.12
C GLY A 105 37.89 27.50 -28.99
N ASN A 106 37.84 27.07 -27.72
CA ASN A 106 38.19 27.94 -26.60
C ASN A 106 39.03 27.20 -25.55
N GLU A 107 40.10 26.56 -26.00
CA GLU A 107 41.30 26.34 -25.20
C GLU A 107 42.22 27.54 -25.50
N GLY A 108 42.05 28.68 -24.82
CA GLY A 108 42.96 29.80 -25.11
C GLY A 108 42.72 31.15 -24.49
N GLU A 109 41.59 31.41 -23.81
CA GLU A 109 41.45 32.71 -23.14
C GLU A 109 40.84 32.52 -21.75
N LYS A 110 41.72 32.12 -20.83
CA LYS A 110 41.54 32.40 -19.41
C LYS A 110 41.62 33.93 -19.27
N VAL A 111 40.49 34.60 -19.52
CA VAL A 111 40.32 35.97 -19.06
C VAL A 111 40.38 35.86 -17.55
N GLU A 112 41.54 36.20 -16.98
CA GLU A 112 41.66 36.56 -15.57
C GLU A 112 40.81 37.82 -15.41
N GLU A 113 39.49 37.66 -15.33
CA GLU A 113 38.62 38.63 -14.69
C GLU A 113 39.09 38.66 -13.24
N SER A 114 40.05 39.55 -12.99
CA SER A 114 40.18 40.19 -11.69
C SER A 114 38.81 40.77 -11.37
N ASP A 115 37.95 39.97 -10.76
CA ASP A 115 36.90 40.45 -9.89
C ASP A 115 37.60 41.13 -8.72
N SER A 116 38.09 42.34 -8.99
CA SER A 116 38.56 43.23 -7.96
C SER A 116 37.34 43.50 -7.09
N GLY A 117 37.23 42.78 -5.98
CA GLY A 117 36.14 42.84 -5.00
C GLY A 117 36.01 44.19 -4.29
N GLU A 118 36.35 45.30 -4.95
CA GLU A 118 36.24 46.70 -4.55
C GLU A 118 34.78 47.14 -4.32
N SER A 119 33.79 46.32 -4.70
CA SER A 119 32.37 46.64 -4.55
C SER A 119 31.77 46.26 -3.18
N THR A 120 32.55 45.62 -2.30
CA THR A 120 32.16 45.41 -0.89
C THR A 120 32.99 46.34 -0.01
N CYS A 121 32.34 47.22 0.75
CA CYS A 121 32.99 48.11 1.71
C CYS A 121 33.93 47.33 2.66
N SER A 122 35.06 47.92 3.03
CA SER A 122 36.11 47.28 3.88
C SER A 122 35.56 46.61 5.13
N SER A 123 34.51 47.20 5.74
CA SER A 123 33.81 46.66 6.91
C SER A 123 33.16 45.30 6.71
N VAL A 124 32.85 44.89 5.47
CA VAL A 124 32.25 43.57 5.17
C VAL A 124 33.32 42.49 5.07
N ARG A 125 34.57 42.86 4.74
CA ARG A 125 35.70 41.92 4.63
C ARG A 125 36.19 41.43 6.00
N ASP A 126 35.98 42.21 7.06
CA ASP A 126 36.39 41.87 8.43
C ASP A 126 35.39 40.98 9.18
N ILE A 127 34.23 40.68 8.58
CA ILE A 127 33.24 39.80 9.20
C ILE A 127 33.79 38.36 9.16
N PRO A 128 34.04 37.70 10.31
CA PRO A 128 34.56 36.35 10.32
C PRO A 128 33.54 35.38 9.72
N LEU A 129 34.03 34.43 8.93
CA LEU A 129 33.22 33.31 8.45
C LEU A 129 32.66 32.52 9.64
N PRO A 130 31.43 31.97 9.53
CA PRO A 130 30.88 31.11 10.57
C PRO A 130 31.79 29.88 10.77
N PRO A 131 31.98 29.40 12.01
CA PRO A 131 32.77 28.21 12.26
C PRO A 131 32.07 26.98 11.66
N GLY A 132 32.76 26.28 10.76
CA GLY A 132 32.27 25.05 10.15
C GLY A 132 33.15 24.62 8.98
N PRO A 133 33.18 23.32 8.64
CA PRO A 133 33.83 22.88 7.41
C PRO A 133 33.09 23.48 6.23
N LEU A 134 33.84 24.05 5.28
CA LEU A 134 33.28 24.46 3.99
C LEU A 134 32.61 23.24 3.35
N PRO A 135 31.49 23.41 2.63
CA PRO A 135 30.90 22.31 1.88
C PRO A 135 31.94 21.75 0.90
N PRO A 136 31.97 20.43 0.69
CA PRO A 136 32.94 19.81 -0.20
C PRO A 136 32.77 20.37 -1.62
N LEU A 137 33.88 20.68 -2.27
CA LEU A 137 33.86 21.10 -3.67
C LEU A 137 33.35 19.94 -4.54
N PRO A 138 32.71 20.22 -5.69
CA PRO A 138 32.24 19.18 -6.60
C PRO A 138 33.42 18.32 -7.08
N GLY A 139 33.51 17.07 -6.58
CA GLY A 139 34.58 16.12 -6.91
C GLY A 139 35.49 15.74 -5.74
N GLU A 140 35.37 16.41 -4.59
CA GLU A 140 36.09 16.05 -3.37
C GLU A 140 35.21 15.15 -2.49
N GLU A 141 35.56 13.87 -2.40
CA GLU A 141 34.85 12.93 -1.51
C GLU A 141 35.18 13.29 -0.05
N PRO A 142 34.18 13.50 0.84
CA PRO A 142 34.46 13.74 2.25
C PRO A 142 35.20 12.53 2.85
N PRO A 143 36.03 12.73 3.89
CA PRO A 143 36.77 11.65 4.53
C PRO A 143 35.76 10.60 5.02
N LYS A 144 35.90 9.37 4.51
CA LYS A 144 35.05 8.23 4.83
C LYS A 144 35.23 7.94 6.32
N GLN A 145 34.21 8.27 7.11
CA GLN A 145 34.15 7.83 8.50
C GLN A 145 33.99 6.31 8.48
N ASP A 146 34.91 5.59 9.13
CA ASP A 146 34.82 4.15 9.30
C ASP A 146 33.55 3.83 10.10
N VAL A 147 32.51 3.39 9.37
CA VAL A 147 31.27 2.93 9.95
C VAL A 147 31.61 1.71 10.80
N LYS A 148 31.48 1.81 12.13
CA LYS A 148 31.45 0.64 13.02
C LYS A 148 30.26 -0.22 12.59
N THR A 149 30.52 -1.24 11.78
CA THR A 149 29.52 -2.15 11.19
C THR A 149 28.98 -3.18 12.18
N THR A 150 29.56 -3.29 13.36
CA THR A 150 29.22 -4.34 14.33
C THR A 150 28.78 -3.72 15.65
N TYR A 151 27.50 -3.34 15.69
CA TYR A 151 26.75 -3.29 16.94
C TYR A 151 26.55 -4.75 17.39
N GLU A 152 26.57 -5.01 18.69
CA GLU A 152 26.44 -6.35 19.28
C GLU A 152 25.32 -7.16 18.60
N SER A 153 25.71 -8.16 17.82
CA SER A 153 24.83 -8.92 16.92
C SER A 153 24.12 -10.08 17.59
N ALA A 154 24.11 -10.13 18.93
CA ALA A 154 23.33 -11.13 19.64
C ALA A 154 21.84 -10.88 19.33
N PRO A 155 21.16 -11.80 18.61
CA PRO A 155 19.78 -11.58 18.20
C PRO A 155 18.91 -11.49 19.45
N VAL A 156 18.21 -10.36 19.61
CA VAL A 156 17.19 -10.21 20.65
C VAL A 156 16.00 -11.10 20.29
N MET A 157 15.98 -12.32 20.82
CA MET A 157 14.88 -13.26 20.61
C MET A 157 13.62 -12.73 21.29
N ARG A 158 12.64 -12.32 20.49
CA ARG A 158 11.34 -11.83 20.98
C ARG A 158 10.46 -13.01 21.33
N ASP A 159 9.85 -12.98 22.52
CA ASP A 159 8.87 -13.97 22.95
C ASP A 159 7.56 -13.81 22.14
N LEU A 160 7.49 -14.42 20.96
CA LEU A 160 6.37 -14.29 20.02
C LEU A 160 5.02 -14.66 20.65
N ARG A 161 5.01 -15.53 21.67
CA ARG A 161 3.79 -15.90 22.43
C ARG A 161 3.22 -14.73 23.24
N LYS A 162 4.08 -13.87 23.81
CA LYS A 162 3.66 -12.68 24.55
C LYS A 162 3.18 -11.58 23.60
N GLU A 163 3.79 -11.48 22.44
CA GLU A 163 3.40 -10.49 21.41
C GLU A 163 2.10 -10.87 20.70
N ALA A 164 1.88 -12.15 20.44
CA ALA A 164 0.63 -12.65 19.87
C ALA A 164 -0.59 -12.32 20.75
N ALA A 165 -0.42 -12.32 22.09
CA ALA A 165 -1.48 -11.92 23.02
C ALA A 165 -1.87 -10.43 22.86
N ALA A 166 -0.98 -9.57 22.36
CA ALA A 166 -1.30 -8.17 22.05
C ALA A 166 -2.17 -8.05 20.79
N PHE A 167 -2.10 -9.02 19.87
CA PHE A 167 -2.78 -9.00 18.58
C PHE A 167 -4.24 -9.49 18.62
N VAL A 168 -4.70 -10.03 19.76
CA VAL A 168 -6.09 -10.45 19.93
C VAL A 168 -6.98 -9.23 20.23
N PRO A 169 -8.07 -9.01 19.46
CA PRO A 169 -9.01 -7.94 19.70
C PRO A 169 -9.60 -7.96 21.13
N THR A 170 -9.88 -6.78 21.67
CA THR A 170 -10.38 -6.62 23.05
C THR A 170 -11.68 -7.38 23.32
N ALA A 171 -12.57 -7.48 22.33
CA ALA A 171 -13.81 -8.24 22.41
C ALA A 171 -13.57 -9.74 22.64
N VAL A 172 -12.58 -10.32 21.95
CA VAL A 172 -12.22 -11.74 22.07
C VAL A 172 -11.53 -12.01 23.41
N LYS A 173 -10.66 -11.09 23.86
CA LYS A 173 -10.03 -11.15 25.20
C LYS A 173 -11.06 -11.20 26.33
N ARG A 174 -12.11 -10.36 26.26
CA ARG A 174 -13.19 -10.34 27.26
C ARG A 174 -13.95 -11.67 27.31
N LYS A 175 -14.33 -12.22 26.16
CA LYS A 175 -15.05 -13.49 26.06
C LYS A 175 -14.23 -14.68 26.60
N LEU A 176 -12.92 -14.70 26.31
CA LEU A 176 -12.01 -15.73 26.84
C LEU A 176 -11.87 -15.65 28.37
N ALA A 177 -11.79 -14.44 28.93
CA ALA A 177 -11.72 -14.24 30.38
C ALA A 177 -13.01 -14.66 31.09
N GLU A 178 -14.18 -14.33 30.52
CA GLU A 178 -15.49 -14.76 31.04
C GLU A 178 -15.63 -16.28 31.01
N GLN A 179 -15.19 -16.94 29.93
CA GLN A 179 -15.21 -18.40 29.82
C GLN A 179 -14.33 -19.08 30.87
N GLN A 180 -13.13 -18.55 31.14
CA GLN A 180 -12.23 -19.08 32.18
C GLN A 180 -12.85 -18.94 33.57
N GLN A 181 -13.47 -17.79 33.88
CA GLN A 181 -14.16 -17.59 35.16
C GLN A 181 -15.34 -18.54 35.38
N THR A 182 -16.06 -18.92 34.33
CA THR A 182 -17.11 -19.95 34.42
C THR A 182 -16.58 -21.37 34.64
N GLN A 183 -15.37 -21.68 34.19
CA GLN A 183 -14.77 -23.00 34.38
C GLN A 183 -14.24 -23.20 35.81
N ASP A 184 -13.72 -22.14 36.44
CA ASP A 184 -13.29 -22.17 37.85
C ASP A 184 -14.46 -22.13 38.85
N LYS A 185 -15.69 -21.92 38.36
CA LYS A 185 -16.93 -21.93 39.17
C LYS A 185 -17.72 -23.24 39.01
N LYS A 186 -17.04 -24.39 38.91
CA LYS A 186 -17.68 -25.69 39.20
C LYS A 186 -17.75 -25.90 40.72
N PRO A 187 -18.95 -26.01 41.33
CA PRO A 187 -19.06 -26.36 42.75
C PRO A 187 -18.56 -27.79 42.99
N LYS A 188 -17.85 -28.00 44.11
CA LYS A 188 -17.44 -29.32 44.60
C LYS A 188 -18.70 -30.19 44.86
N PRO A 189 -18.78 -31.43 44.36
CA PRO A 189 -19.89 -32.31 44.69
C PRO A 189 -19.65 -32.98 46.04
N GLU A 190 -20.36 -32.54 47.09
CA GLU A 190 -20.59 -33.37 48.30
C GLU A 190 -21.89 -34.16 48.14
N THR A 191 -21.69 -35.46 47.93
CA THR A 191 -22.44 -36.66 48.31
C THR A 191 -23.92 -36.59 48.76
N GLY A 192 -24.72 -37.48 48.16
CA GLY A 192 -26.05 -37.91 48.60
C GLY A 192 -26.84 -38.46 47.42
N ASP A 193 -26.61 -39.73 47.04
CA ASP A 193 -27.56 -40.81 47.28
C ASP A 193 -28.75 -40.75 46.30
N HIS A 194 -28.79 -41.67 45.33
CA HIS A 194 -29.94 -42.55 45.07
C HIS A 194 -29.66 -43.56 43.94
N SER A 195 -29.60 -44.81 44.37
CA SER A 195 -30.09 -46.06 43.76
C SER A 195 -30.12 -46.23 42.24
N GLU A 196 -29.26 -47.13 41.79
CA GLU A 196 -29.64 -48.45 41.25
C GLU A 196 -30.93 -48.54 40.42
N ASN A 197 -30.78 -48.69 39.09
CA ASN A 197 -31.59 -49.66 38.32
C ASN A 197 -31.04 -49.95 36.91
N GLY A 198 -30.89 -51.25 36.62
CA GLY A 198 -30.90 -51.95 35.31
C GLY A 198 -30.02 -51.42 34.16
N GLY A 199 -29.00 -52.13 33.65
CA GLY A 199 -29.08 -53.46 33.02
C GLY A 199 -29.52 -53.31 31.55
N HIS A 200 -28.62 -53.26 30.55
CA HIS A 200 -28.24 -54.34 29.60
C HIS A 200 -27.90 -53.64 28.25
N ALA A 201 -27.04 -54.05 27.31
CA ALA A 201 -26.03 -55.10 27.20
C ALA A 201 -25.12 -54.77 25.97
N LYS A 202 -23.82 -55.08 26.12
CA LYS A 202 -22.90 -55.76 25.18
C LYS A 202 -22.71 -55.32 23.71
N ALA A 203 -21.50 -54.78 23.49
CA ALA A 203 -20.48 -55.09 22.47
C ALA A 203 -20.79 -55.15 20.96
N THR A 204 -19.94 -54.52 20.15
CA THR A 204 -19.05 -55.20 19.19
C THR A 204 -18.07 -54.23 18.52
N THR A 205 -16.93 -54.82 18.16
CA THR A 205 -15.69 -54.27 17.62
C THR A 205 -15.74 -54.01 16.11
N SER A 206 -15.15 -52.92 15.64
CA SER A 206 -14.55 -52.78 14.29
C SER A 206 -13.61 -51.56 14.30
N SER A 207 -12.30 -51.77 14.42
CA SER A 207 -11.34 -51.86 13.28
C SER A 207 -11.20 -50.55 12.50
N GLY A 208 -9.95 -50.07 12.47
CA GLY A 208 -9.54 -48.74 12.07
C GLY A 208 -9.86 -48.27 10.66
N ALA A 209 -9.77 -46.96 10.50
CA ALA A 209 -9.30 -46.28 9.31
C ALA A 209 -8.86 -44.88 9.74
N GLY A 210 -7.59 -44.54 9.48
CA GLY A 210 -7.04 -43.21 9.72
C GLY A 210 -7.82 -42.17 8.93
N GLN A 211 -8.46 -41.25 9.63
CA GLN A 211 -9.01 -40.03 9.02
C GLN A 211 -7.92 -38.97 9.04
N THR A 212 -7.34 -38.77 7.86
CA THR A 212 -6.51 -37.63 7.50
C THR A 212 -7.22 -36.34 7.87
N PHE A 213 -6.64 -35.58 8.80
CA PHE A 213 -7.09 -34.23 9.13
C PHE A 213 -6.70 -33.28 7.99
N THR A 214 -7.59 -33.09 7.01
CA THR A 214 -7.46 -32.01 6.02
C THR A 214 -8.12 -30.75 6.58
N PRO A 215 -7.41 -29.61 6.70
CA PRO A 215 -8.03 -28.36 7.10
C PRO A 215 -8.61 -27.64 5.87
N ALA A 216 -9.94 -27.62 5.75
CA ALA A 216 -10.61 -26.81 4.73
C ALA A 216 -11.92 -26.22 5.26
N LEU A 217 -11.86 -25.39 6.31
CA LEU A 217 -12.91 -24.40 6.55
C LEU A 217 -12.79 -23.32 5.47
N LYS A 218 -13.73 -23.35 4.52
CA LYS A 218 -13.92 -22.32 3.50
C LYS A 218 -14.36 -21.02 4.18
N VAL A 219 -13.43 -20.08 4.34
CA VAL A 219 -13.65 -18.79 5.04
C VAL A 219 -14.48 -17.77 4.23
N ASN A 220 -15.15 -18.20 3.16
CA ASN A 220 -15.93 -17.34 2.25
C ASN A 220 -17.30 -17.95 1.88
N ALA A 221 -17.88 -18.81 2.74
CA ALA A 221 -19.29 -19.12 2.58
C ALA A 221 -20.10 -17.92 3.11
N ALA A 222 -20.90 -17.30 2.24
CA ALA A 222 -21.91 -16.33 2.69
C ALA A 222 -22.78 -16.99 3.76
N PRO A 223 -23.21 -16.26 4.81
CA PRO A 223 -24.23 -16.81 5.69
C PRO A 223 -25.44 -17.17 4.83
N GLU A 224 -25.94 -18.41 4.94
CA GLU A 224 -27.26 -18.74 4.41
C GLU A 224 -28.25 -17.83 5.12
N VAL A 225 -28.73 -16.81 4.41
CA VAL A 225 -29.80 -15.93 4.88
C VAL A 225 -31.07 -16.63 4.44
N ASP A 226 -31.88 -17.09 5.39
CA ASP A 226 -33.16 -17.71 5.10
C ASP A 226 -34.01 -16.76 4.25
N ASP A 227 -34.55 -17.24 3.13
CA ASP A 227 -35.32 -16.42 2.17
C ASP A 227 -36.53 -15.71 2.83
N GLU A 228 -37.02 -16.26 3.95
CA GLU A 228 -38.08 -15.67 4.77
C GLU A 228 -37.62 -14.41 5.52
N GLU A 229 -36.39 -14.40 6.04
CA GLU A 229 -35.83 -13.21 6.70
C GLU A 229 -35.58 -12.08 5.70
N LEU A 230 -35.13 -12.42 4.48
CA LEU A 230 -34.91 -11.45 3.42
C LEU A 230 -36.22 -10.81 2.94
N ARG A 231 -37.29 -11.60 2.82
CA ARG A 231 -38.63 -11.09 2.49
C ARG A 231 -39.20 -10.21 3.60
N ARG A 232 -39.01 -10.59 4.86
CA ARG A 232 -39.45 -9.78 6.00
C ARG A 232 -38.73 -8.42 6.03
N PHE A 233 -37.43 -8.40 5.78
CA PHE A 233 -36.65 -7.16 5.71
C PHE A 233 -37.06 -6.28 4.52
N GLN A 234 -37.35 -6.87 3.36
CA GLN A 234 -37.84 -6.11 2.20
C GLN A 234 -39.22 -5.49 2.46
N ALA A 235 -40.13 -6.24 3.07
CA ALA A 235 -41.46 -5.72 3.45
C ALA A 235 -41.37 -4.58 4.47
N GLU A 236 -40.50 -4.69 5.47
CA GLU A 236 -40.30 -3.63 6.47
C GLU A 236 -39.69 -2.35 5.84
N VAL A 237 -38.80 -2.49 4.85
CA VAL A 237 -38.21 -1.34 4.14
C VAL A 237 -39.22 -0.66 3.21
N GLU A 238 -40.15 -1.43 2.63
CA GLU A 238 -41.22 -0.92 1.76
C GLU A 238 -42.29 -0.17 2.58
N GLU A 239 -42.70 -0.71 3.73
CA GLU A 239 -43.64 -0.04 4.65
C GLU A 239 -43.12 1.33 5.12
N VAL A 240 -41.81 1.43 5.40
CA VAL A 240 -41.19 2.71 5.80
C VAL A 240 -41.12 3.74 4.65
N GLN A 241 -41.20 3.30 3.38
CA GLN A 241 -41.23 4.21 2.23
C GLN A 241 -42.63 4.78 1.96
N ASP A 242 -43.69 4.05 2.30
CA ASP A 242 -45.07 4.50 2.09
C ASP A 242 -45.54 5.52 3.16
N ASP A 243 -44.92 5.52 4.35
CA ASP A 243 -45.14 6.55 5.38
C ASP A 243 -44.61 7.95 5.02
N TYR A 244 -43.97 8.10 3.85
CA TYR A 244 -43.36 9.35 3.38
C TYR A 244 -43.92 9.87 2.05
N ARG A 245 -45.14 9.46 1.67
CA ARG A 245 -45.83 9.97 0.48
C ARG A 245 -47.03 10.86 0.79
#